data_AF-A0AB33KYL1-F1
#
_entry.id   AF-A0AB33KYL1-F1
#
_cell.length_a   1.000
_cell.length_b   1.000
_cell.length_c   1.000
_cell.angle_alpha   90.00
_cell.angle_beta   90.00
_cell.angle_gamma   90.00
#
_symmetry.space_group_name_H-M   'P 1'
#
loop_
_entity.id
_entity.type
_entity.pdbx_description
1 polymer ?
#
loop_
_entity_poly.entity_id
_entity_poly.type
_entity_poly.pdbx_seq_one_letter_code
_entity_poly.pdbx_strand_id
1 'polypeptide(L)'
;MFQSSLTRKGSGQRELGDRLLLSGKRGAVIQIKSRTVKPKGDAEERAWIQKVTKKAMSQAKGTVRMQRLQAADMVNGRGTTLSVAGEAYEWMAVSLLDHDQVPDAMVPTFEPIGMPALTLTRRDWDFLFDQLRSTTAVLDYLFRAAGEMPIALGDEPVRYYELAAADAAAPPVDIDTELVGPGGRRFSTPLLPQVPAGAGQTNAHLVIRYVLEDVATSMLRDAISESDRLTVLADLDRLPVGMREEWGQMLLDMLDDVQQAPDGQVMWRSRRQLHQEEAGDRQMLFVCATRFDKYVEASFGSYVMLRHHQVGERTGHPDSLCSVGVMLTPNHSGSRPWDTTLVRVLGPSHLTSEQVTEFEELWPQSGNA
;
A
#
# COMPACT_ATOMS: atom_id res chain seq x y z
N MET A 1 8.33 -5.54 -5.43
CA MET A 1 9.45 -6.44 -5.08
C MET A 1 10.71 -5.94 -5.77
N PHE A 2 11.80 -5.77 -5.02
CA PHE A 2 13.09 -5.23 -5.48
C PHE A 2 14.22 -6.26 -5.33
N GLN A 3 15.26 -6.10 -6.12
CA GLN A 3 16.51 -6.86 -6.10
C GLN A 3 17.70 -5.90 -6.04
N SER A 4 18.76 -6.28 -5.34
CA SER A 4 19.99 -5.50 -5.30
C SER A 4 20.67 -5.44 -6.66
N SER A 5 21.14 -4.25 -7.06
CA SER A 5 22.12 -4.16 -8.13
C SER A 5 23.43 -4.79 -7.62
N LEU A 6 23.83 -5.90 -8.26
CA LEU A 6 24.99 -6.74 -7.93
C LEU A 6 26.14 -5.97 -7.26
N THR A 7 26.28 -6.09 -5.94
CA THR A 7 27.41 -5.48 -5.22
C THR A 7 28.57 -6.48 -5.16
N ARG A 8 29.70 -6.15 -5.80
CA ARG A 8 30.89 -7.02 -5.84
C ARG A 8 31.67 -6.87 -4.51
N LYS A 9 31.76 -7.94 -3.70
CA LYS A 9 32.69 -8.03 -2.56
C LYS A 9 33.53 -9.30 -2.67
N GLY A 10 34.81 -9.15 -3.03
CA GLY A 10 35.76 -10.25 -3.19
C GLY A 10 35.59 -11.05 -4.50
N SER A 11 36.08 -12.29 -4.53
CA SER A 11 36.03 -13.19 -5.70
C SER A 11 34.65 -13.85 -5.93
N GLY A 12 33.63 -13.52 -5.11
CA GLY A 12 32.28 -14.06 -5.24
C GLY A 12 31.23 -12.97 -5.47
N GLN A 13 30.29 -13.24 -6.37
CA GLN A 13 29.06 -12.47 -6.52
C GLN A 13 28.10 -12.86 -5.38
N ARG A 14 27.56 -11.89 -4.63
CA ARG A 14 26.49 -12.13 -3.65
C ARG A 14 25.44 -11.03 -3.76
N GLU A 15 24.19 -11.44 -3.90
CA GLU A 15 23.02 -10.58 -3.82
C GLU A 15 22.77 -10.16 -2.36
N LEU A 16 22.44 -8.90 -2.12
CA LEU A 16 22.00 -8.39 -0.82
C LEU A 16 20.53 -8.81 -0.60
N GLY A 17 20.34 -9.96 0.03
CA GLY A 17 19.03 -10.57 0.21
C GLY A 17 18.46 -11.16 -1.09
N ASP A 18 17.53 -12.12 -0.99
CA ASP A 18 16.98 -12.73 -2.22
C ASP A 18 15.96 -11.76 -2.86
N ARG A 19 15.11 -11.11 -2.05
CA ARG A 19 14.18 -10.05 -2.47
C ARG A 19 13.90 -9.05 -1.34
N LEU A 20 13.57 -7.80 -1.69
CA LEU A 20 12.98 -6.81 -0.79
C LEU A 20 11.53 -6.51 -1.18
N LEU A 21 10.65 -6.38 -0.19
CA LEU A 21 9.31 -5.84 -0.36
C LEU A 21 9.18 -4.56 0.46
N LEU A 22 8.87 -3.45 -0.18
CA LEU A 22 8.78 -2.12 0.44
C LEU A 22 7.39 -1.56 0.18
N SER A 23 6.76 -1.02 1.22
CA SER A 23 5.57 -0.17 1.10
C SER A 23 5.53 0.82 2.24
N GLY A 24 5.51 2.11 1.91
CA GLY A 24 5.49 3.19 2.88
C GLY A 24 6.71 3.10 3.80
N LYS A 25 6.47 3.12 5.12
CA LYS A 25 7.52 3.00 6.14
C LYS A 25 7.87 1.56 6.51
N ARG A 26 7.26 0.55 5.86
CA ARG A 26 7.50 -0.86 6.17
C ARG A 26 8.29 -1.56 5.07
N GLY A 27 9.20 -2.43 5.50
CA GLY A 27 10.03 -3.25 4.63
C GLY A 27 10.12 -4.69 5.12
N ALA A 28 10.13 -5.63 4.19
CA ALA A 28 10.43 -7.03 4.46
C ALA A 28 11.65 -7.48 3.64
N VAL A 29 12.62 -8.08 4.33
CA VAL A 29 13.69 -8.84 3.67
C VAL A 29 13.23 -10.28 3.52
N ILE A 30 13.01 -10.69 2.27
CA ILE A 30 12.52 -12.03 1.95
C ILE A 30 13.72 -12.90 1.58
N GLN A 31 13.81 -14.05 2.23
CA GLN A 31 14.80 -15.09 1.98
C GLN A 31 14.08 -16.33 1.50
N ILE A 32 14.26 -16.66 0.23
CA ILE A 32 13.61 -17.80 -0.40
C ILE A 32 14.52 -19.01 -0.20
N LYS A 33 13.95 -20.11 0.27
CA LYS A 33 14.66 -21.38 0.49
C LYS A 33 13.89 -22.49 -0.21
N SER A 34 14.33 -22.78 -1.43
CA SER A 34 13.72 -23.83 -2.26
C SER A 34 14.32 -25.20 -1.98
N ARG A 35 13.46 -26.22 -1.90
CA ARG A 35 13.88 -27.62 -1.83
C ARG A 35 14.06 -28.17 -3.24
N THR A 36 15.30 -28.22 -3.74
CA THR A 36 15.61 -28.63 -5.12
C THR A 36 15.93 -30.12 -5.30
N VAL A 37 16.09 -30.85 -4.20
CA VAL A 37 16.32 -32.30 -4.18
C VAL A 37 15.10 -33.02 -3.64
N LYS A 38 14.88 -34.26 -4.09
CA LYS A 38 13.76 -35.09 -3.66
C LYS A 38 13.71 -35.14 -2.11
N PRO A 39 12.54 -34.87 -1.50
CA PRO A 39 12.40 -34.95 -0.06
C PRO A 39 12.76 -36.33 0.49
N LYS A 40 13.34 -36.34 1.68
CA LYS A 40 13.70 -37.54 2.46
C LYS A 40 12.59 -37.82 3.48
N GLY A 41 12.90 -38.60 4.52
CA GLY A 41 11.99 -38.82 5.64
C GLY A 41 11.74 -37.54 6.43
N ASP A 42 10.65 -37.54 7.20
CA ASP A 42 10.19 -36.41 8.00
C ASP A 42 11.28 -35.83 8.91
N ALA A 43 12.07 -36.68 9.56
CA ALA A 43 13.12 -36.22 10.47
C ALA A 43 14.19 -35.41 9.73
N GLU A 44 14.61 -35.86 8.54
CA GLU A 44 15.56 -35.15 7.71
C GLU A 44 14.99 -33.85 7.15
N GLU A 45 13.72 -33.84 6.75
CA GLU A 45 13.06 -32.61 6.24
C GLU A 45 12.85 -31.59 7.36
N ARG A 46 12.42 -31.99 8.56
CA ARG A 46 12.35 -31.09 9.73
C ARG A 46 13.71 -30.48 10.05
N ALA A 47 14.77 -31.29 10.05
CA ALA A 47 16.13 -30.81 10.27
C ALA A 47 16.60 -29.85 9.16
N TRP A 48 16.25 -30.13 7.91
CA TRP A 48 16.57 -29.26 6.78
C TRP A 48 15.84 -27.92 6.88
N ILE A 49 14.52 -27.92 7.12
CA ILE A 49 13.70 -26.72 7.31
C ILE A 49 14.28 -25.88 8.44
N GLN A 50 14.52 -26.48 9.61
CA GLN A 50 15.11 -25.79 10.76
C GLN A 50 16.45 -25.13 10.41
N LYS A 51 17.31 -25.84 9.66
CA LYS A 51 18.61 -25.33 9.22
C LYS A 51 18.45 -24.15 8.25
N VAL A 52 17.59 -24.25 7.24
CA VAL A 52 17.44 -23.19 6.23
C VAL A 52 16.74 -21.97 6.79
N THR A 53 15.79 -22.13 7.71
CA THR A 53 15.15 -21.02 8.43
C THR A 53 16.16 -20.23 9.26
N LYS A 54 16.98 -20.89 10.09
CA LYS A 54 18.04 -20.21 10.87
C LYS A 54 19.01 -19.44 9.97
N LYS A 55 19.36 -20.02 8.82
CA LYS A 55 20.20 -19.37 7.82
C LYS A 55 19.51 -18.14 7.22
N ALA A 56 18.24 -18.26 6.83
CA ALA A 56 17.43 -17.18 6.30
C ALA A 56 17.37 -15.99 7.28
N MET A 57 17.08 -16.24 8.54
CA MET A 57 17.01 -15.18 9.57
C MET A 57 18.35 -14.46 9.75
N SER A 58 19.45 -15.21 9.74
CA SER A 58 20.80 -14.63 9.81
C SER A 58 21.12 -13.75 8.59
N GLN A 59 20.72 -14.20 7.38
CA GLN A 59 20.92 -13.46 6.14
C GLN A 59 20.07 -12.19 6.08
N ALA A 60 18.81 -12.26 6.51
CA ALA A 60 17.92 -11.10 6.58
C ALA A 60 18.47 -10.04 7.56
N LYS A 61 18.90 -10.45 8.76
CA LYS A 61 19.58 -9.59 9.73
C LYS A 61 20.82 -8.91 9.14
N GLY A 62 21.65 -9.67 8.43
CA GLY A 62 22.84 -9.14 7.76
C GLY A 62 22.48 -8.09 6.70
N THR A 63 21.41 -8.31 5.94
CA THR A 63 20.93 -7.41 4.88
C THR A 63 20.46 -6.08 5.46
N VAL A 64 19.57 -6.08 6.46
CA VAL A 64 19.10 -4.85 7.12
C VAL A 64 20.26 -4.08 7.75
N ARG A 65 21.19 -4.78 8.42
CA ARG A 65 22.38 -4.14 8.99
C ARG A 65 23.21 -3.42 7.94
N MET A 66 23.41 -4.03 6.77
CA MET A 66 24.15 -3.39 5.68
C MET A 66 23.41 -2.17 5.14
N GLN A 67 22.10 -2.26 4.90
CA GLN A 67 21.29 -1.15 4.40
C GLN A 67 21.25 0.04 5.36
N ARG A 68 21.34 -0.20 6.68
CA ARG A 68 21.43 0.86 7.69
C ARG A 68 22.81 1.52 7.77
N LEU A 69 23.85 0.85 7.30
CA LEU A 69 25.19 1.42 7.26
C LEU A 69 25.39 2.30 6.03
N GLN A 70 24.76 1.91 4.91
CA GLN A 70 24.88 2.63 3.66
C GLN A 70 23.64 2.36 2.81
N ALA A 71 23.02 3.44 2.31
CA ALA A 71 21.98 3.32 1.30
C ALA A 71 22.50 2.57 0.07
N ALA A 72 21.67 1.73 -0.52
CA ALA A 72 22.02 0.95 -1.69
C ALA A 72 20.94 1.02 -2.76
N ASP A 73 21.38 1.04 -4.01
CA ASP A 73 20.50 1.03 -5.16
C ASP A 73 19.89 -0.36 -5.37
N MET A 74 18.57 -0.37 -5.54
CA MET A 74 17.73 -1.54 -5.68
C MET A 74 16.90 -1.40 -6.95
N VAL A 75 16.85 -2.44 -7.77
CA VAL A 75 16.10 -2.46 -9.02
C VAL A 75 14.78 -3.21 -8.79
N ASN A 76 13.65 -2.59 -9.12
CA ASN A 76 12.34 -3.24 -9.03
C ASN A 76 12.09 -4.19 -10.22
N GLY A 77 10.98 -4.95 -10.16
CA GLY A 77 10.56 -5.83 -11.26
C GLY A 77 10.26 -5.14 -12.59
N ARG A 78 10.22 -3.80 -12.64
CA ARG A 78 10.03 -2.98 -13.83
C ARG A 78 11.33 -2.37 -14.36
N GLY A 79 12.48 -2.71 -13.76
CA GLY A 79 13.78 -2.18 -14.15
C GLY A 79 14.09 -0.78 -13.61
N THR A 80 13.26 -0.24 -12.72
CA THR A 80 13.46 1.07 -12.10
C THR A 80 14.36 0.96 -10.88
N THR A 81 15.33 1.87 -10.78
CA THR A 81 16.25 1.94 -9.64
C THR A 81 15.71 2.85 -8.55
N LEU A 82 15.77 2.38 -7.30
CA LEU A 82 15.44 3.12 -6.10
C LEU A 82 16.63 3.04 -5.13
N SER A 83 17.07 4.19 -4.62
CA SER A 83 18.04 4.22 -3.52
C SER A 83 17.32 3.91 -2.20
N VAL A 84 17.72 2.83 -1.53
CA VAL A 84 17.08 2.35 -0.30
C VAL A 84 18.01 2.57 0.87
N ALA A 85 17.65 3.49 1.75
CA ALA A 85 18.31 3.72 3.03
C ALA A 85 17.63 2.91 4.14
N GLY A 86 18.39 2.12 4.89
CA GLY A 86 17.84 1.15 5.84
C GLY A 86 17.15 1.77 7.05
N GLU A 87 17.43 3.03 7.37
CA GLU A 87 16.83 3.79 8.47
C GLU A 87 15.43 4.31 8.14
N ALA A 88 15.06 4.40 6.85
CA ALA A 88 13.76 4.90 6.42
C ALA A 88 12.61 3.90 6.63
N TYR A 89 12.92 2.66 7.02
CA TYR A 89 11.96 1.57 7.11
C TYR A 89 12.01 0.85 8.46
N GLU A 90 10.82 0.52 8.96
CA GLU A 90 10.60 -0.54 9.92
C GLU A 90 10.75 -1.89 9.18
N TRP A 91 11.68 -2.74 9.63
CA TRP A 91 12.04 -3.96 8.92
C TRP A 91 11.50 -5.21 9.59
N MET A 92 11.13 -6.19 8.78
CA MET A 92 10.95 -7.58 9.21
C MET A 92 11.72 -8.57 8.34
N ALA A 93 11.97 -9.76 8.87
CA ALA A 93 12.55 -10.88 8.14
C ALA A 93 11.46 -11.90 7.76
N VAL A 94 11.43 -12.34 6.50
CA VAL A 94 10.55 -13.41 6.05
C VAL A 94 11.39 -14.53 5.45
N SER A 95 11.31 -15.72 6.04
CA SER A 95 11.84 -16.95 5.44
C SER A 95 10.73 -17.62 4.64
N LEU A 96 10.80 -17.51 3.31
CA LEU A 96 9.83 -18.12 2.40
C LEU A 96 10.32 -19.50 1.98
N LEU A 97 9.63 -20.54 2.44
CA LEU A 97 9.93 -21.92 2.13
C LEU A 97 9.19 -22.36 0.86
N ASP A 98 9.95 -22.67 -0.17
CA ASP A 98 9.45 -23.20 -1.44
C ASP A 98 9.68 -24.71 -1.43
N HIS A 99 8.72 -25.43 -0.85
CA HIS A 99 8.82 -26.85 -0.57
C HIS A 99 7.43 -27.50 -0.53
N ASP A 100 7.20 -28.49 -1.39
CA ASP A 100 5.89 -29.13 -1.55
C ASP A 100 5.53 -30.17 -0.48
N GLN A 101 6.48 -30.59 0.36
CA GLN A 101 6.29 -31.71 1.31
C GLN A 101 6.76 -31.32 2.70
N VAL A 102 6.14 -30.28 3.25
CA VAL A 102 6.41 -29.84 4.63
C VAL A 102 5.83 -30.87 5.61
N PRO A 103 6.62 -31.42 6.54
CA PRO A 103 6.11 -32.35 7.54
C PRO A 103 5.04 -31.72 8.43
N ASP A 104 4.01 -32.50 8.77
CA ASP A 104 2.88 -32.03 9.58
C ASP A 104 3.33 -31.42 10.92
N ALA A 105 2.62 -30.38 11.38
CA ALA A 105 2.93 -29.66 12.62
C ALA A 105 4.38 -29.13 12.71
N MET A 106 5.07 -28.93 11.58
CA MET A 106 6.41 -28.35 11.58
C MET A 106 6.34 -26.85 11.94
N VAL A 107 6.83 -26.51 13.12
CA VAL A 107 7.00 -25.13 13.60
C VAL A 107 8.50 -24.81 13.65
N PRO A 108 9.04 -24.04 12.70
CA PRO A 108 10.44 -23.64 12.71
C PRO A 108 10.75 -22.73 13.90
N THR A 109 11.88 -22.97 14.56
CA THR A 109 12.35 -22.11 15.66
C THR A 109 13.63 -21.36 15.27
N PHE A 110 13.82 -20.18 15.83
CA PHE A 110 15.04 -19.39 15.64
C PHE A 110 15.20 -18.43 16.81
N GLU A 111 16.45 -18.07 17.09
CA GLU A 111 16.74 -17.05 18.10
C GLU A 111 16.22 -15.69 17.64
N PRO A 112 15.75 -14.83 18.57
CA PRO A 112 15.37 -13.45 18.26
C PRO A 112 16.49 -12.71 17.53
N ILE A 113 16.19 -12.18 16.35
CA ILE A 113 17.19 -11.50 15.51
C ILE A 113 17.25 -9.98 15.71
N GLY A 114 16.39 -9.43 16.57
CA GLY A 114 16.28 -7.99 16.84
C GLY A 114 15.35 -7.24 15.89
N MET A 115 14.47 -7.96 15.19
CA MET A 115 13.36 -7.43 14.39
C MET A 115 12.26 -8.51 14.27
N PRO A 116 11.01 -8.14 13.94
CA PRO A 116 9.96 -9.11 13.64
C PRO A 116 10.38 -10.11 12.57
N ALA A 117 9.98 -11.37 12.74
CA ALA A 117 10.40 -12.43 11.83
C ALA A 117 9.34 -13.53 11.71
N LEU A 118 9.12 -14.02 10.48
CA LEU A 118 8.18 -15.10 10.19
C LEU A 118 8.79 -16.10 9.20
N THR A 119 8.36 -17.35 9.32
CA THR A 119 8.60 -18.38 8.29
C THR A 119 7.26 -18.79 7.69
N LEU A 120 7.17 -18.78 6.37
CA LEU A 120 5.95 -19.08 5.62
C LEU A 120 6.27 -20.07 4.52
N THR A 121 5.31 -20.88 4.11
CA THR A 121 5.42 -21.62 2.85
C THR A 121 5.12 -20.72 1.65
N ARG A 122 5.50 -21.16 0.44
CA ARG A 122 5.10 -20.49 -0.80
C ARG A 122 3.59 -20.34 -0.93
N ARG A 123 2.84 -21.38 -0.53
CA ARG A 123 1.38 -21.39 -0.56
C ARG A 123 0.77 -20.37 0.41
N ASP A 124 1.31 -20.27 1.62
CA ASP A 124 0.88 -19.25 2.60
C ASP A 124 1.06 -17.85 2.04
N TRP A 125 2.22 -17.59 1.42
CA TRP A 125 2.52 -16.31 0.79
C TRP A 125 1.56 -15.98 -0.35
N ASP A 126 1.32 -16.92 -1.25
CA ASP A 126 0.41 -16.73 -2.38
C ASP A 126 -1.03 -16.51 -1.88
N PHE A 127 -1.48 -17.25 -0.87
CA PHE A 127 -2.77 -17.03 -0.20
C PHE A 127 -2.92 -15.59 0.29
N LEU A 128 -1.93 -15.03 0.99
CA LEU A 128 -2.02 -13.67 1.53
C LEU A 128 -2.18 -12.63 0.41
N PHE A 129 -1.43 -12.76 -0.68
CA PHE A 129 -1.54 -11.84 -1.82
C PHE A 129 -2.86 -12.00 -2.58
N ASP A 130 -3.37 -13.22 -2.72
CA ASP A 130 -4.66 -13.49 -3.36
C ASP A 130 -5.83 -12.98 -2.50
N GLN A 131 -5.73 -13.15 -1.18
CA GLN A 131 -6.73 -12.75 -0.20
C GLN A 131 -6.81 -11.23 -0.05
N LEU A 132 -5.67 -10.54 0.07
CA LEU A 132 -5.62 -9.11 0.40
C LEU A 132 -5.46 -8.21 -0.83
N ARG A 133 -4.81 -8.68 -1.90
CA ARG A 133 -4.52 -7.92 -3.13
C ARG A 133 -3.92 -6.52 -2.88
N SER A 134 -3.14 -6.40 -1.81
CA SER A 134 -2.50 -5.16 -1.36
C SER A 134 -1.14 -5.50 -0.76
N THR A 135 -0.10 -4.82 -1.22
CA THR A 135 1.25 -5.01 -0.65
C THR A 135 1.32 -4.44 0.76
N THR A 136 0.69 -3.28 0.99
CA THR A 136 0.67 -2.68 2.32
C THR A 136 -0.10 -3.53 3.32
N ALA A 137 -1.29 -4.02 2.96
CA ALA A 137 -2.07 -4.88 3.86
C ALA A 137 -1.35 -6.21 4.16
N VAL A 138 -0.66 -6.79 3.18
CA VAL A 138 0.17 -7.99 3.40
C VAL A 138 1.30 -7.68 4.37
N LEU A 139 2.05 -6.59 4.19
CA LEU A 139 3.08 -6.20 5.15
C LEU A 139 2.49 -5.98 6.55
N ASP A 140 1.38 -5.27 6.66
CA ASP A 140 0.72 -5.01 7.94
C ASP A 140 0.29 -6.29 8.65
N TYR A 141 -0.27 -7.24 7.90
CA TYR A 141 -0.56 -8.58 8.40
C TYR A 141 0.69 -9.29 8.89
N LEU A 142 1.77 -9.31 8.11
CA LEU A 142 3.01 -10.00 8.47
C LEU A 142 3.65 -9.41 9.73
N PHE A 143 3.62 -8.09 9.91
CA PHE A 143 4.09 -7.44 11.13
C PHE A 143 3.23 -7.82 12.34
N ARG A 144 1.89 -7.81 12.20
CA ARG A 144 0.97 -8.26 13.25
C ARG A 144 1.22 -9.72 13.62
N ALA A 145 1.26 -10.59 12.63
CA ALA A 145 1.40 -12.03 12.78
C ALA A 145 2.78 -12.44 13.35
N ALA A 146 3.80 -11.60 13.22
CA ALA A 146 5.11 -11.79 13.86
C ALA A 146 5.09 -11.53 15.39
N GLY A 147 4.08 -10.83 15.90
CA GLY A 147 3.83 -10.64 17.33
C GLY A 147 3.01 -11.76 17.96
N GLU A 148 2.43 -12.65 17.16
CA GLU A 148 1.61 -13.78 17.61
C GLU A 148 2.45 -15.02 17.91
N MET A 149 1.84 -15.99 18.58
CA MET A 149 2.44 -17.32 18.78
C MET A 149 2.79 -17.98 17.43
N PRO A 150 3.99 -18.58 17.29
CA PRO A 150 4.33 -19.33 16.08
C PRO A 150 3.37 -20.50 15.84
N ILE A 151 2.95 -20.67 14.58
CA ILE A 151 2.09 -21.77 14.12
C ILE A 151 2.86 -22.72 13.21
N ALA A 152 2.25 -23.86 12.88
CA ALA A 152 2.83 -24.78 11.91
C ALA A 152 2.82 -24.18 10.50
N LEU A 153 3.85 -24.51 9.72
CA LEU A 153 3.93 -24.13 8.32
C LEU A 153 2.75 -24.71 7.53
N GLY A 154 2.12 -23.88 6.69
CA GLY A 154 0.90 -24.24 5.94
C GLY A 154 -0.41 -23.85 6.61
N ASP A 155 -0.39 -23.46 7.89
CA ASP A 155 -1.59 -23.07 8.66
C ASP A 155 -1.83 -21.55 8.66
N GLU A 156 -1.11 -20.79 7.83
CA GLU A 156 -1.29 -19.33 7.76
C GLU A 156 -2.71 -18.91 7.38
N PRO A 157 -3.42 -19.61 6.47
CA PRO A 157 -4.83 -19.32 6.22
C PRO A 157 -5.70 -19.45 7.48
N VAL A 158 -5.42 -20.42 8.35
CA VAL A 158 -6.18 -20.61 9.61
C VAL A 158 -5.96 -19.41 10.52
N ARG A 159 -4.70 -19.06 10.79
CA ARG A 159 -4.34 -17.88 11.59
C ARG A 159 -4.92 -16.59 11.01
N TYR A 160 -4.88 -16.45 9.68
CA TYR A 160 -5.50 -15.32 8.99
C TYR A 160 -7.00 -15.22 9.32
N TYR A 161 -7.76 -16.31 9.18
CA TYR A 161 -9.21 -16.30 9.41
C TYR A 161 -9.56 -16.11 10.89
N GLU A 162 -8.75 -16.61 11.81
CA GLU A 162 -8.91 -16.33 13.25
C GLU A 162 -8.74 -14.83 13.55
N LEU A 163 -7.70 -14.19 12.99
CA LEU A 163 -7.48 -12.76 13.14
C LEU A 163 -8.58 -11.95 12.43
N ALA A 164 -9.04 -12.37 11.26
CA ALA A 164 -10.14 -11.73 10.54
C ALA A 164 -11.49 -11.85 11.28
N ALA A 165 -11.74 -12.98 11.96
CA ALA A 165 -12.89 -13.15 12.84
C ALA A 165 -12.80 -12.24 14.07
N ALA A 166 -11.62 -12.13 14.68
CA ALA A 166 -11.39 -11.21 15.79
C ALA A 166 -11.60 -9.75 15.37
N ASP A 167 -11.10 -9.34 14.19
CA ASP A 167 -11.28 -7.99 13.66
C ASP A 167 -12.76 -7.68 13.37
N ALA A 168 -13.52 -8.65 12.86
CA ALA A 168 -14.95 -8.49 12.60
C ALA A 168 -15.79 -8.39 13.89
N ALA A 169 -15.33 -9.02 14.98
CA ALA A 169 -15.98 -8.95 16.28
C ALA A 169 -15.59 -7.70 17.09
N ALA A 170 -14.48 -7.04 16.73
CA ALA A 170 -13.99 -5.88 17.44
C ALA A 170 -14.91 -4.66 17.23
N PRO A 171 -15.18 -3.86 18.28
CA PRO A 171 -15.92 -2.62 18.12
C PRO A 171 -15.11 -1.62 17.26
N PRO A 172 -15.77 -0.82 16.40
CA PRO A 172 -15.11 0.25 15.67
C PRO A 172 -14.39 1.22 16.60
N VAL A 173 -13.15 1.58 16.25
CA VAL A 173 -12.41 2.65 16.93
C VAL A 173 -13.20 3.94 16.86
N ASP A 174 -13.30 4.66 17.97
CA ASP A 174 -13.96 5.95 17.99
C ASP A 174 -13.16 6.99 17.22
N ILE A 175 -13.82 7.67 16.30
CA ILE A 175 -13.21 8.71 15.48
C ILE A 175 -14.01 9.98 15.68
N ASP A 176 -13.30 11.10 15.76
CA ASP A 176 -13.97 12.39 15.79
C ASP A 176 -14.65 12.63 14.43
N THR A 177 -15.98 12.64 14.45
CA THR A 177 -16.79 12.83 13.23
C THR A 177 -16.84 14.28 12.77
N GLU A 178 -16.52 15.25 13.64
CA GLU A 178 -16.43 16.66 13.24
C GLU A 178 -15.32 16.86 12.20
N LEU A 179 -14.29 16.00 12.21
CA LEU A 179 -13.19 15.99 11.26
C LEU A 179 -13.63 15.95 9.79
N VAL A 180 -14.75 15.27 9.47
CA VAL A 180 -15.22 15.09 8.08
C VAL A 180 -16.08 16.27 7.61
N GLY A 181 -16.74 16.96 8.55
CA GLY A 181 -17.66 18.07 8.30
C GLY A 181 -19.12 17.63 8.07
N PRO A 182 -20.03 18.59 7.81
CA PRO A 182 -21.44 18.30 7.57
C PRO A 182 -21.64 17.29 6.43
N GLY A 183 -22.49 16.29 6.63
CA GLY A 183 -22.76 15.23 5.64
C GLY A 183 -21.73 14.09 5.60
N GLY A 184 -20.69 14.14 6.43
CA GLY A 184 -19.77 13.02 6.62
C GLY A 184 -20.48 11.78 7.17
N ARG A 185 -20.16 10.60 6.63
CA ARG A 185 -20.65 9.31 7.14
C ARG A 185 -19.46 8.54 7.72
N ARG A 186 -19.59 8.11 8.98
CA ARG A 186 -18.65 7.17 9.59
C ARG A 186 -18.82 5.81 8.95
N PHE A 187 -17.71 5.22 8.56
CA PHE A 187 -17.65 3.86 8.05
C PHE A 187 -16.54 3.10 8.78
N SER A 188 -16.76 1.83 9.05
CA SER A 188 -15.80 0.94 9.68
C SER A 188 -15.79 -0.39 8.94
N THR A 189 -14.60 -0.94 8.77
CA THR A 189 -14.40 -2.26 8.17
C THR A 189 -13.33 -3.00 8.98
N PRO A 190 -13.40 -4.34 9.07
CA PRO A 190 -12.33 -5.13 9.66
C PRO A 190 -10.99 -4.86 8.95
N LEU A 191 -9.89 -4.89 9.70
CA LEU A 191 -8.55 -4.75 9.10
C LEU A 191 -8.27 -5.88 8.11
N LEU A 192 -8.60 -7.12 8.51
CA LEU A 192 -8.52 -8.30 7.65
C LEU A 192 -9.93 -8.70 7.17
N PRO A 193 -10.21 -8.68 5.85
CA PRO A 193 -11.48 -9.15 5.32
C PRO A 193 -11.55 -10.68 5.32
N GLN A 194 -12.70 -11.23 5.71
CA GLN A 194 -12.97 -12.68 5.60
C GLN A 194 -13.21 -13.09 4.14
N VAL A 195 -13.92 -12.26 3.37
CA VAL A 195 -14.13 -12.51 1.95
C VAL A 195 -12.87 -12.07 1.19
N PRO A 196 -12.33 -12.88 0.26
CA PRO A 196 -11.20 -12.48 -0.57
C PRO A 196 -11.46 -11.16 -1.31
N ALA A 197 -10.45 -10.31 -1.40
CA ALA A 197 -10.58 -9.02 -2.05
C ALA A 197 -10.98 -9.17 -3.54
N GLY A 198 -12.06 -8.49 -3.94
CA GLY A 198 -12.57 -8.52 -5.31
C GLY A 198 -13.30 -9.81 -5.70
N ALA A 199 -13.74 -10.61 -4.72
CA ALA A 199 -14.55 -11.81 -4.96
C ALA A 199 -15.99 -11.50 -5.42
N GLY A 200 -16.49 -10.27 -5.19
CA GLY A 200 -17.78 -9.82 -5.72
C GLY A 200 -17.66 -9.40 -7.18
N GLN A 201 -17.49 -8.11 -7.43
CA GLN A 201 -17.30 -7.52 -8.75
C GLN A 201 -15.83 -7.26 -9.05
N THR A 202 -15.22 -8.15 -9.83
CA THR A 202 -13.80 -8.05 -10.19
C THR A 202 -13.46 -6.71 -10.86
N ASN A 203 -14.33 -6.19 -11.73
CA ASN A 203 -14.07 -4.93 -12.44
C ASN A 203 -13.96 -3.72 -11.50
N ALA A 204 -14.88 -3.59 -10.54
CA ALA A 204 -14.86 -2.51 -9.56
C ALA A 204 -13.56 -2.57 -8.73
N HIS A 205 -13.19 -3.74 -8.22
CA HIS A 205 -11.95 -3.90 -7.49
C HIS A 205 -10.69 -3.53 -8.32
N LEU A 206 -10.70 -3.79 -9.63
CA LEU A 206 -9.58 -3.49 -10.51
C LEU A 206 -9.34 -1.99 -10.74
N VAL A 207 -10.32 -1.11 -10.50
CA VAL A 207 -10.16 0.34 -10.69
C VAL A 207 -8.99 0.89 -9.89
N ILE A 208 -8.92 0.58 -8.60
CA ILE A 208 -7.82 1.03 -7.73
C ILE A 208 -6.48 0.44 -8.19
N ARG A 209 -6.49 -0.81 -8.67
CA ARG A 209 -5.29 -1.43 -9.24
C ARG A 209 -4.82 -0.73 -10.51
N TYR A 210 -5.73 -0.30 -11.37
CA TYR A 210 -5.40 0.47 -12.56
C TYR A 210 -4.83 1.84 -12.20
N VAL A 211 -5.40 2.53 -11.20
CA VAL A 211 -4.82 3.79 -10.68
C VAL A 211 -3.40 3.58 -10.17
N LEU A 212 -3.15 2.52 -9.39
CA LEU A 212 -1.81 2.17 -8.92
C LEU A 212 -0.85 1.87 -10.09
N GLU A 213 -1.33 1.18 -11.13
CA GLU A 213 -0.55 0.88 -12.33
C GLU A 213 -0.21 2.15 -13.14
N ASP A 214 -1.16 3.07 -13.28
CA ASP A 214 -0.96 4.36 -13.94
C ASP A 214 0.14 5.16 -13.22
N VAL A 215 0.06 5.27 -11.89
CA VAL A 215 1.09 5.94 -11.09
C VAL A 215 2.44 5.25 -11.20
N ALA A 216 2.46 3.91 -11.15
CA ALA A 216 3.69 3.12 -11.24
C ALA A 216 4.38 3.20 -12.61
N THR A 217 3.63 3.49 -13.68
CA THR A 217 4.14 3.53 -15.07
C THR A 217 4.23 4.94 -15.65
N SER A 218 3.72 5.95 -14.95
CA SER A 218 3.82 7.36 -15.31
C SER A 218 5.26 7.83 -15.53
N MET A 219 5.48 8.83 -16.38
CA MET A 219 6.76 9.52 -16.43
C MET A 219 6.87 10.47 -15.22
N LEU A 220 7.97 10.40 -14.47
CA LEU A 220 8.23 11.36 -13.40
C LEU A 220 8.59 12.72 -14.00
N ARG A 221 8.05 13.79 -13.41
CA ARG A 221 8.55 15.15 -13.62
C ARG A 221 9.90 15.29 -12.91
N ASP A 222 10.78 16.16 -13.38
CA ASP A 222 12.17 16.30 -12.88
C ASP A 222 12.28 16.51 -11.35
N ALA A 223 11.25 17.08 -10.73
CA ALA A 223 11.21 17.33 -9.28
C ALA A 223 10.73 16.13 -8.43
N ILE A 224 10.28 15.04 -9.05
CA ILE A 224 9.70 13.88 -8.36
C ILE A 224 10.68 12.72 -8.42
N SER A 225 11.03 12.17 -7.25
CA SER A 225 11.90 10.99 -7.15
C SER A 225 11.09 9.68 -7.16
N GLU A 226 11.78 8.56 -7.41
CA GLU A 226 11.19 7.23 -7.26
C GLU A 226 10.76 6.94 -5.80
N SER A 227 11.41 7.57 -4.83
CA SER A 227 11.01 7.48 -3.42
C SER A 227 9.65 8.15 -3.19
N ASP A 228 9.40 9.29 -3.84
CA ASP A 228 8.11 9.98 -3.77
C ASP A 228 7.01 9.13 -4.40
N ARG A 229 7.28 8.53 -5.57
CA ARG A 229 6.36 7.58 -6.20
C ARG A 229 6.04 6.40 -5.28
N LEU A 230 7.06 5.77 -4.67
CA LEU A 230 6.85 4.65 -3.75
C LEU A 230 5.98 5.07 -2.56
N THR A 231 6.18 6.27 -2.03
CA THR A 231 5.39 6.82 -0.94
C THR A 231 3.93 6.99 -1.34
N VAL A 232 3.67 7.63 -2.49
CA VAL A 232 2.31 7.78 -3.04
C VAL A 232 1.63 6.42 -3.26
N LEU A 233 2.34 5.47 -3.88
CA LEU A 233 1.80 4.13 -4.14
C LEU A 233 1.40 3.44 -2.83
N ALA A 234 2.20 3.60 -1.79
CA ALA A 234 1.88 3.08 -0.47
C ALA A 234 0.67 3.79 0.14
N ASP A 235 0.57 5.12 0.04
CA ASP A 235 -0.57 5.89 0.53
C ASP A 235 -1.88 5.45 -0.16
N LEU A 236 -1.85 5.24 -1.47
CA LEU A 236 -2.99 4.70 -2.25
C LEU A 236 -3.32 3.25 -1.88
N ASP A 237 -2.29 2.40 -1.75
CA ASP A 237 -2.46 0.99 -1.38
C ASP A 237 -2.82 0.79 0.11
N ARG A 238 -2.99 1.88 0.88
CA ARG A 238 -3.54 1.83 2.25
C ARG A 238 -5.05 2.09 2.29
N LEU A 239 -5.71 2.26 1.15
CA LEU A 239 -7.16 2.20 1.08
C LEU A 239 -7.63 0.85 1.66
N PRO A 240 -8.52 0.83 2.68
CA PRO A 240 -8.93 -0.39 3.36
C PRO A 240 -9.40 -1.46 2.37
N VAL A 241 -8.88 -2.68 2.49
CA VAL A 241 -9.12 -3.75 1.51
C VAL A 241 -10.61 -4.03 1.34
N GLY A 242 -11.35 -4.11 2.46
CA GLY A 242 -12.80 -4.32 2.46
C GLY A 242 -13.62 -3.22 1.79
N MET A 243 -13.03 -2.06 1.49
CA MET A 243 -13.70 -0.93 0.84
C MET A 243 -13.38 -0.80 -0.65
N ARG A 244 -12.33 -1.45 -1.15
CA ARG A 244 -11.82 -1.18 -2.51
C ARG A 244 -12.84 -1.46 -3.61
N GLU A 245 -13.70 -2.46 -3.42
CA GLU A 245 -14.75 -2.78 -4.37
C GLU A 245 -15.84 -1.69 -4.41
N GLU A 246 -16.32 -1.24 -3.24
CA GLU A 246 -17.31 -0.15 -3.16
C GLU A 246 -16.75 1.15 -3.75
N TRP A 247 -15.51 1.50 -3.42
CA TRP A 247 -14.85 2.68 -3.99
C TRP A 247 -14.65 2.55 -5.50
N GLY A 248 -14.25 1.36 -5.96
CA GLY A 248 -14.12 1.09 -7.38
C GLY A 248 -15.42 1.28 -8.13
N GLN A 249 -16.53 0.75 -7.61
CA GLN A 249 -17.84 0.93 -8.21
C GLN A 249 -18.25 2.41 -8.22
N MET A 250 -18.07 3.09 -7.09
CA MET A 250 -18.34 4.52 -6.98
C MET A 250 -17.57 5.34 -8.03
N LEU A 251 -16.30 5.01 -8.27
CA LEU A 251 -15.50 5.72 -9.28
C LEU A 251 -15.99 5.46 -10.71
N LEU A 252 -16.46 4.24 -11.00
CA LEU A 252 -17.09 3.94 -12.28
C LEU A 252 -18.38 4.74 -12.46
N ASP A 253 -19.24 4.77 -11.44
CA ASP A 253 -20.48 5.54 -11.46
C ASP A 253 -20.20 7.05 -11.64
N MET A 254 -19.18 7.57 -10.95
CA MET A 254 -18.74 8.96 -11.10
C MET A 254 -18.18 9.26 -12.50
N LEU A 255 -17.45 8.31 -13.10
CA LEU A 255 -16.93 8.43 -14.47
C LEU A 255 -18.05 8.40 -15.52
N ASP A 256 -19.06 7.56 -15.32
CA ASP A 256 -20.23 7.50 -16.19
C ASP A 256 -21.04 8.80 -16.11
N ASP A 257 -21.22 9.33 -14.89
CA ASP A 257 -21.89 10.61 -14.63
C ASP A 257 -21.22 11.79 -15.36
N VAL A 258 -19.90 11.96 -15.19
CA VAL A 258 -19.20 13.12 -15.77
C VAL A 258 -19.14 13.09 -17.30
N GLN A 259 -19.32 11.92 -17.91
CA GLN A 259 -19.46 11.76 -19.36
C GLN A 259 -20.82 12.25 -19.88
N GLN A 260 -21.84 12.36 -19.01
CA GLN A 260 -23.16 12.89 -19.38
C GLN A 260 -23.22 14.44 -19.32
N ALA A 261 -22.09 15.11 -19.09
CA ALA A 261 -22.04 16.56 -19.04
C ALA A 261 -22.44 17.18 -20.39
N PRO A 262 -23.26 18.26 -20.40
CA PRO A 262 -23.58 18.96 -21.63
C PRO A 262 -22.33 19.52 -22.34
N ASP A 263 -22.38 19.59 -23.66
CA ASP A 263 -21.29 20.13 -24.47
C ASP A 263 -20.82 21.52 -23.97
N GLY A 264 -19.51 21.66 -23.83
CA GLY A 264 -18.89 22.90 -23.35
C GLY A 264 -18.92 23.11 -21.84
N GLN A 265 -19.57 22.23 -21.08
CA GLN A 265 -19.57 22.27 -19.62
C GLN A 265 -18.54 21.28 -19.05
N VAL A 266 -18.05 21.58 -17.84
CA VAL A 266 -17.19 20.67 -17.07
C VAL A 266 -17.99 20.21 -15.87
N MET A 267 -18.27 18.92 -15.79
CA MET A 267 -18.87 18.31 -14.61
C MET A 267 -17.78 17.72 -13.73
N TRP A 268 -17.96 17.88 -12.42
CA TRP A 268 -17.13 17.27 -11.41
C TRP A 268 -17.95 16.33 -10.54
N ARG A 269 -17.33 15.21 -10.17
CA ARG A 269 -17.77 14.37 -9.07
C ARG A 269 -16.59 14.22 -8.13
N SER A 270 -16.82 14.35 -6.83
CA SER A 270 -15.74 14.13 -5.85
C SER A 270 -16.21 13.31 -4.67
N ARG A 271 -15.28 12.50 -4.15
CA ARG A 271 -15.42 11.78 -2.90
C ARG A 271 -14.16 11.95 -2.08
N ARG A 272 -14.33 12.10 -0.77
CA ARG A 272 -13.25 12.26 0.18
C ARG A 272 -13.36 11.23 1.28
N GLN A 273 -12.22 10.68 1.69
CA GLN A 273 -12.06 9.88 2.90
C GLN A 273 -11.04 10.55 3.79
N LEU A 274 -11.32 10.59 5.08
CA LEU A 274 -10.33 10.91 6.11
C LEU A 274 -10.10 9.64 6.93
N HIS A 275 -8.85 9.35 7.21
CA HIS A 275 -8.42 8.24 8.03
C HIS A 275 -7.49 8.76 9.10
N GLN A 276 -7.88 8.59 10.36
CA GLN A 276 -7.05 8.95 11.51
C GLN A 276 -6.04 7.84 11.75
N GLU A 277 -4.75 8.18 11.74
CA GLU A 277 -3.67 7.27 12.08
C GLU A 277 -2.84 7.83 13.23
N GLU A 278 -2.20 6.95 14.00
CA GLU A 278 -1.28 7.35 15.08
C GLU A 278 -0.13 8.25 14.58
N ALA A 279 0.29 8.04 13.33
CA ALA A 279 1.38 8.81 12.71
C ALA A 279 0.95 10.14 12.07
N GLY A 280 -0.34 10.47 12.09
CA GLY A 280 -0.91 11.64 11.42
C GLY A 280 -2.13 11.29 10.56
N ASP A 281 -3.03 12.25 10.40
CA ASP A 281 -4.23 12.07 9.59
C ASP A 281 -3.88 11.90 8.11
N ARG A 282 -4.57 10.97 7.43
CA ARG A 282 -4.48 10.80 5.98
C ARG A 282 -5.81 11.09 5.32
N GLN A 283 -5.78 11.91 4.28
CA GLN A 283 -6.92 12.24 3.46
C GLN A 283 -6.74 11.67 2.05
N MET A 284 -7.73 10.93 1.57
CA MET A 284 -7.82 10.50 0.18
C MET A 284 -8.92 11.28 -0.51
N LEU A 285 -8.64 11.86 -1.67
CA LEU A 285 -9.63 12.55 -2.50
C LEU A 285 -9.65 11.87 -3.85
N PHE A 286 -10.82 11.41 -4.26
CA PHE A 286 -11.05 10.93 -5.61
C PHE A 286 -11.99 11.87 -6.34
N VAL A 287 -11.60 12.28 -7.52
CA VAL A 287 -12.32 13.22 -8.36
C VAL A 287 -12.48 12.61 -9.74
N CYS A 288 -13.65 12.77 -10.35
CA CYS A 288 -13.86 12.53 -11.76
C CYS A 288 -14.23 13.85 -12.41
N ALA A 289 -13.65 14.13 -13.59
CA ALA A 289 -13.94 15.32 -14.37
C ALA A 289 -14.23 14.95 -15.83
N THR A 290 -15.11 15.70 -16.49
CA THR A 290 -15.55 15.42 -17.87
C THR A 290 -14.40 15.35 -18.88
N ARG A 291 -13.32 16.13 -18.67
CA ARG A 291 -12.18 16.20 -19.58
C ARG A 291 -10.90 16.59 -18.85
N PHE A 292 -9.76 16.36 -19.49
CA PHE A 292 -8.48 16.88 -19.05
C PHE A 292 -8.05 18.10 -19.88
N ASP A 293 -7.73 19.20 -19.20
CA ASP A 293 -7.01 20.34 -19.75
C ASP A 293 -6.23 21.06 -18.63
N LYS A 294 -5.42 22.07 -18.97
CA LYS A 294 -4.59 22.77 -17.96
C LYS A 294 -5.42 23.51 -16.91
N TYR A 295 -6.63 23.94 -17.25
CA TYR A 295 -7.52 24.60 -16.30
C TYR A 295 -8.08 23.58 -15.31
N VAL A 296 -8.56 22.44 -15.80
CA VAL A 296 -9.00 21.30 -14.97
C VAL A 296 -7.86 20.82 -14.05
N GLU A 297 -6.64 20.67 -14.58
CA GLU A 297 -5.47 20.29 -13.77
C GLU A 297 -5.21 21.30 -12.63
N ALA A 298 -5.23 22.60 -12.93
CA ALA A 298 -5.03 23.65 -11.95
C ALA A 298 -6.16 23.71 -10.90
N SER A 299 -7.42 23.62 -11.33
CA SER A 299 -8.60 23.58 -10.46
C SER A 299 -8.58 22.35 -9.55
N PHE A 300 -8.17 21.18 -10.06
CA PHE A 300 -7.99 20.00 -9.24
C PHE A 300 -6.89 20.19 -8.19
N GLY A 301 -5.78 20.82 -8.56
CA GLY A 301 -4.73 21.20 -7.62
C GLY A 301 -5.26 22.11 -6.49
N SER A 302 -6.02 23.15 -6.83
CA SER A 302 -6.60 24.05 -5.82
C SER A 302 -7.63 23.35 -4.93
N TYR A 303 -8.44 22.42 -5.46
CA TYR A 303 -9.34 21.59 -4.68
C TYR A 303 -8.59 20.79 -3.61
N VAL A 304 -7.53 20.07 -4.01
CA VAL A 304 -6.75 19.25 -3.07
C VAL A 304 -6.08 20.13 -2.01
N MET A 305 -5.48 21.24 -2.42
CA MET A 305 -4.85 22.20 -1.49
C MET A 305 -5.84 22.78 -0.48
N LEU A 306 -7.03 23.20 -0.93
CA LEU A 306 -8.07 23.74 -0.07
C LEU A 306 -8.56 22.70 0.94
N ARG A 307 -8.86 21.48 0.48
CA ARG A 307 -9.37 20.41 1.36
C ARG A 307 -8.32 19.89 2.32
N HIS A 308 -7.04 19.96 1.94
CA HIS A 308 -5.92 19.69 2.83
C HIS A 308 -5.82 20.78 3.91
N HIS A 309 -5.80 22.07 3.52
CA HIS A 309 -5.78 23.20 4.45
C HIS A 309 -6.92 23.12 5.48
N GLN A 310 -8.15 22.93 5.01
CA GLN A 310 -9.34 22.84 5.87
C GLN A 310 -9.27 21.68 6.87
N VAL A 311 -8.65 20.56 6.53
CA VAL A 311 -8.44 19.45 7.47
C VAL A 311 -7.30 19.76 8.43
N GLY A 312 -6.20 20.35 7.96
CA GLY A 312 -5.08 20.74 8.81
C GLY A 312 -5.50 21.71 9.92
N GLU A 313 -6.27 22.74 9.56
CA GLU A 313 -6.82 23.72 10.51
C GLU A 313 -7.79 23.06 11.50
N ARG A 314 -8.65 22.15 11.03
CA ARG A 314 -9.65 21.50 11.88
C ARG A 314 -9.05 20.50 12.85
N THR A 315 -8.07 19.73 12.41
CA THR A 315 -7.39 18.69 13.21
C THR A 315 -6.35 19.31 14.16
N GLY A 316 -5.85 20.51 13.85
CA GLY A 316 -4.71 21.10 14.59
C GLY A 316 -3.40 20.35 14.37
N HIS A 317 -3.33 19.49 13.35
CA HIS A 317 -2.16 18.63 13.06
C HIS A 317 -1.66 18.79 11.61
N PRO A 318 -1.44 20.03 11.11
CA PRO A 318 -1.07 20.25 9.71
C PRO A 318 0.29 19.64 9.35
N ASP A 319 1.23 19.53 10.30
CA ASP A 319 2.58 19.02 10.05
C ASP A 319 2.62 17.52 9.71
N SER A 320 1.67 16.74 10.22
CA SER A 320 1.57 15.30 10.00
C SER A 320 0.50 14.91 8.99
N LEU A 321 -0.32 15.86 8.54
CA LEU A 321 -1.37 15.63 7.55
C LEU A 321 -0.77 15.28 6.19
N CYS A 322 -1.30 14.21 5.59
CA CYS A 322 -1.03 13.87 4.21
C CYS A 322 -2.34 13.79 3.42
N SER A 323 -2.40 14.48 2.28
CA SER A 323 -3.53 14.39 1.35
C SER A 323 -3.06 13.85 0.01
N VAL A 324 -3.74 12.81 -0.49
CA VAL A 324 -3.53 12.28 -1.84
C VAL A 324 -4.83 12.47 -2.64
N GLY A 325 -4.75 13.33 -3.64
CA GLY A 325 -5.78 13.50 -4.64
C GLY A 325 -5.51 12.65 -5.87
N VAL A 326 -6.52 11.92 -6.33
CA VAL A 326 -6.59 11.22 -7.61
C VAL A 326 -7.72 11.83 -8.43
N MET A 327 -7.43 12.29 -9.64
CA MET A 327 -8.43 12.70 -10.61
C MET A 327 -8.43 11.73 -11.80
N LEU A 328 -9.62 11.22 -12.13
CA LEU A 328 -9.86 10.41 -13.31
C LEU A 328 -10.60 11.24 -14.36
N THR A 329 -10.12 11.20 -15.60
CA THR A 329 -10.75 11.89 -16.73
C THR A 329 -10.99 10.90 -17.86
N PRO A 330 -12.20 10.81 -18.45
CA PRO A 330 -12.49 9.91 -19.56
C PRO A 330 -11.46 10.05 -20.68
N ASN A 331 -10.98 8.92 -21.19
CA ASN A 331 -10.01 8.89 -22.28
C ASN A 331 -10.68 8.35 -23.56
N HIS A 332 -10.73 9.18 -24.59
CA HIS A 332 -11.37 8.85 -25.88
C HIS A 332 -10.42 8.25 -26.92
N SER A 333 -9.14 8.01 -26.58
CA SER A 333 -8.14 7.41 -27.47
C SER A 333 -8.32 5.90 -27.68
N GLY A 334 -9.18 5.25 -26.88
CA GLY A 334 -9.53 3.83 -27.00
C GLY A 334 -8.52 2.83 -26.42
N SER A 335 -7.40 3.29 -25.84
CA SER A 335 -6.38 2.42 -25.23
C SER A 335 -6.60 2.17 -23.73
N ARG A 336 -7.23 3.13 -23.03
CA ARG A 336 -7.62 3.06 -21.62
C ARG A 336 -8.95 3.79 -21.42
N PRO A 337 -9.75 3.41 -20.40
CA PRO A 337 -11.04 4.06 -20.11
C PRO A 337 -10.88 5.48 -19.55
N TRP A 338 -9.75 5.80 -18.90
CA TRP A 338 -9.47 7.12 -18.35
C TRP A 338 -7.98 7.43 -18.34
N ASP A 339 -7.66 8.69 -18.12
CA ASP A 339 -6.35 9.19 -17.70
C ASP A 339 -6.37 9.51 -16.19
N THR A 340 -5.24 9.30 -15.53
CA THR A 340 -5.07 9.52 -14.10
C THR A 340 -4.15 10.72 -13.84
N THR A 341 -4.65 11.71 -13.10
CA THR A 341 -3.87 12.83 -12.57
C THR A 341 -3.77 12.69 -11.06
N LEU A 342 -2.60 13.01 -10.49
CA LEU A 342 -2.33 12.83 -9.07
C LEU A 342 -1.72 14.10 -8.46
N VAL A 343 -2.20 14.46 -7.28
CA VAL A 343 -1.61 15.49 -6.42
C VAL A 343 -1.39 14.90 -5.03
N ARG A 344 -0.19 15.09 -4.46
CA ARG A 344 0.09 14.75 -3.06
C ARG A 344 0.56 15.99 -2.32
N VAL A 345 -0.01 16.24 -1.15
CA VAL A 345 0.36 17.33 -0.24
C VAL A 345 0.74 16.71 1.10
N LEU A 346 1.83 17.20 1.69
CA LEU A 346 2.35 16.74 2.98
C LEU A 346 2.78 17.96 3.79
N GLY A 347 2.41 18.00 5.06
CA GLY A 347 2.72 19.12 5.93
C GLY A 347 1.83 20.35 5.64
N PRO A 348 2.15 21.52 6.19
CA PRO A 348 1.28 22.68 6.09
C PRO A 348 1.03 23.13 4.63
N SER A 349 -0.23 23.48 4.33
CA SER A 349 -0.62 23.98 3.00
C SER A 349 0.05 25.29 2.57
N HIS A 350 0.50 26.11 3.54
CA HIS A 350 1.02 27.46 3.33
C HIS A 350 0.10 28.40 2.51
N LEU A 351 -1.20 28.11 2.42
CA LEU A 351 -2.16 28.98 1.75
C LEU A 351 -2.35 30.28 2.54
N THR A 352 -2.38 31.40 1.84
CA THR A 352 -2.80 32.68 2.42
C THR A 352 -4.32 32.75 2.56
N SER A 353 -4.84 33.61 3.43
CA SER A 353 -6.30 33.81 3.58
C SER A 353 -6.98 34.26 2.27
N GLU A 354 -6.26 35.00 1.42
CA GLU A 354 -6.72 35.39 0.09
C GLU A 354 -6.89 34.17 -0.83
N GLN A 355 -5.88 33.30 -0.88
CA GLN A 355 -5.95 32.06 -1.67
C GLN A 355 -7.04 31.10 -1.17
N VAL A 356 -7.23 31.01 0.15
CA VAL A 356 -8.33 30.21 0.72
C VAL A 356 -9.67 30.75 0.23
N THR A 357 -9.88 32.07 0.28
CA THR A 357 -11.12 32.71 -0.18
C THR A 357 -11.36 32.44 -1.68
N GLU A 358 -10.34 32.64 -2.51
CA GLU A 358 -10.40 32.37 -3.96
C GLU A 358 -10.76 30.90 -4.24
N PHE A 359 -10.14 29.96 -3.52
CA PHE A 359 -10.41 28.54 -3.72
C PHE A 359 -11.80 28.15 -3.20
N GLU A 360 -12.32 28.79 -2.16
CA GLU A 360 -13.68 28.55 -1.65
C GLU A 360 -14.76 29.06 -2.61
N GLU A 361 -14.51 30.18 -3.30
CA GLU A 361 -15.38 30.66 -4.38
C GLU A 361 -15.43 29.68 -5.56
N LEU A 362 -14.30 29.05 -5.89
CA LEU A 362 -14.21 28.03 -6.93
C LEU A 362 -14.81 26.67 -6.50
N TRP A 363 -14.70 26.32 -5.22
CA TRP A 363 -15.07 25.00 -4.68
C TRP A 363 -16.02 25.09 -3.48
N PRO A 364 -17.28 25.54 -3.69
CA PRO A 364 -18.25 25.69 -2.63
C PRO A 364 -18.52 24.37 -1.88
N GLN A 365 -18.79 24.47 -0.58
CA GLN A 365 -19.02 23.31 0.29
C GLN A 365 -20.29 22.54 -0.05
N SER A 366 -21.28 23.21 -0.64
CA SER A 366 -22.47 22.59 -1.24
C SER A 366 -22.20 22.35 -2.73
N GLY A 367 -22.23 21.08 -3.14
CA GLY A 367 -21.73 20.55 -4.42
C GLY A 367 -22.40 21.02 -5.72
N ASN A 368 -22.54 22.33 -5.92
CA ASN A 368 -22.77 22.95 -7.22
C ASN A 368 -21.58 23.86 -7.51
N ALA A 369 -20.56 23.30 -8.16
CA ALA A 369 -19.57 24.05 -8.93
C ALA A 369 -19.84 23.77 -10.41
#